data_AF-A0A4U9WI29-F1
#
_entry.id   AF-A0A4U9WI29-F1
#
_cell.length_a   1.000
_cell.length_b   1.000
_cell.length_c   1.000
_cell.angle_alpha   90.00
_cell.angle_beta   90.00
_cell.angle_gamma   90.00
#
_symmetry.space_group_name_H-M   'P 1'
#
loop_
_entity.id
_entity.type
_entity.pdbx_description
1 polymer ?
#
loop_
_entity_poly.entity_id
_entity_poly.type
_entity_poly.pdbx_seq_one_letter_code
_entity_poly.pdbx_strand_id
1 'polypeptide(L)'
;MLRLNERITSVDTPLGGDSEKALLDILTDEKDNGPEDTTQDDDMKQSIVKWLFELNAKQREVLARRFGLLGYEAATLEDVGREIGLTRERVRQIQVEGLRRLREILQMQGLSIEALFRE
;
A
#
# COMPACT_ATOMS: atom_id res chain seq x y z
N MET A 1 0.47 -1.81 34.91
CA MET A 1 1.78 -2.50 34.85
C MET A 1 1.73 -3.77 35.68
N LEU A 2 1.20 -4.88 35.13
CA LEU A 2 1.09 -6.17 35.84
C LEU A 2 1.04 -7.36 34.86
N ARG A 3 1.70 -7.25 33.69
CA ARG A 3 1.83 -8.36 32.71
C ARG A 3 3.13 -9.17 32.85
N LEU A 4 4.03 -8.77 33.74
CA LEU A 4 5.36 -9.37 33.86
C LEU A 4 5.41 -10.62 34.77
N ASN A 5 4.28 -11.02 35.37
CA ASN A 5 4.19 -12.20 36.25
C ASN A 5 3.39 -13.36 35.61
N GLU A 6 3.08 -13.26 34.32
CA GLU A 6 2.48 -14.37 33.56
C GLU A 6 3.54 -15.44 33.29
N ARG A 7 3.19 -16.71 33.53
CA ARG A 7 4.08 -17.84 33.24
C ARG A 7 3.95 -18.24 31.78
N ILE A 8 5.08 -18.57 31.16
CA ILE A 8 5.15 -19.04 29.78
C ILE A 8 4.47 -20.42 29.69
N THR A 9 3.72 -20.65 28.60
CA THR A 9 3.09 -21.94 28.29
C THR A 9 3.78 -22.57 27.09
N SER A 10 4.00 -23.89 27.14
CA SER A 10 4.57 -24.62 25.99
C SER A 10 3.57 -24.66 24.83
N VAL A 11 4.04 -24.42 23.61
CA VAL A 11 3.21 -24.51 22.39
C VAL A 11 2.77 -25.95 22.07
N ASP A 12 3.45 -26.95 22.63
CA ASP A 12 3.11 -28.37 22.50
C ASP A 12 2.04 -28.83 23.50
N THR A 13 1.55 -27.93 24.36
CA THR A 13 0.54 -28.30 25.37
C THR A 13 -0.78 -28.66 24.67
N PRO A 14 -1.39 -29.83 24.95
CA PRO A 14 -2.66 -30.22 24.35
C PRO A 14 -3.80 -29.32 24.83
N LEU A 15 -4.71 -29.01 23.93
CA LEU A 15 -5.85 -28.14 24.16
C LEU A 15 -7.07 -28.89 24.75
N GLY A 16 -7.03 -29.07 26.06
CA GLY A 16 -8.02 -29.89 26.76
C GLY A 16 -7.55 -31.34 26.82
N GLY A 17 -7.72 -31.96 27.99
CA GLY A 17 -6.95 -33.15 28.40
C GLY A 17 -7.01 -34.39 27.50
N ASP A 18 -7.90 -34.44 26.49
CA ASP A 18 -8.08 -35.57 25.58
C ASP A 18 -7.99 -35.17 24.09
N SER A 19 -7.56 -33.94 23.78
CA SER A 19 -7.37 -33.49 22.40
C SER A 19 -5.99 -33.87 21.87
N GLU A 20 -5.90 -34.42 20.66
CA GLU A 20 -4.63 -34.60 19.94
C GLU A 20 -4.03 -33.26 19.46
N LYS A 21 -4.77 -32.15 19.56
CA LYS A 21 -4.36 -30.84 19.05
C LYS A 21 -3.55 -30.07 20.09
N ALA A 22 -2.36 -29.62 19.69
CA ALA A 22 -1.51 -28.73 20.47
C ALA A 22 -1.91 -27.27 20.25
N LEU A 23 -1.45 -26.37 21.14
CA LEU A 23 -1.63 -24.92 20.95
C LEU A 23 -1.09 -24.45 19.59
N LEU A 24 0.01 -25.04 19.13
CA LEU A 24 0.62 -24.74 17.83
C LEU A 24 -0.34 -24.99 16.65
N ASP A 25 -1.27 -25.95 16.75
CA ASP A 25 -2.22 -26.27 15.68
C ASP A 25 -3.34 -25.22 15.52
N ILE A 26 -3.42 -24.27 16.44
CA ILE A 26 -4.41 -23.16 16.42
C ILE A 26 -3.73 -21.81 16.15
N LEU A 27 -2.46 -21.66 16.52
CA LEU A 27 -1.74 -20.41 16.33
C LEU A 27 -1.51 -20.14 14.84
N THR A 28 -2.24 -19.19 14.30
CA THR A 28 -2.07 -18.70 12.93
C THR A 28 -0.79 -17.87 12.82
N ASP A 29 -0.13 -17.92 11.67
CA ASP A 29 0.93 -16.96 11.35
C ASP A 29 0.32 -15.60 11.03
N GLU A 30 0.34 -14.68 12.00
CA GLU A 30 -0.15 -13.31 11.82
C GLU A 30 0.72 -12.46 10.89
N LYS A 31 1.90 -12.96 10.46
CA LYS A 31 2.77 -12.26 9.50
C LYS A 31 2.52 -12.68 8.05
N ASP A 32 1.84 -13.80 7.83
CA ASP A 32 1.50 -14.26 6.50
C ASP A 32 0.19 -13.61 6.07
N ASN A 33 0.30 -12.62 5.19
CA ASN A 33 -0.87 -12.03 4.54
C ASN A 33 -1.45 -13.10 3.63
N GLY A 34 -2.73 -13.43 3.79
CA GLY A 34 -3.35 -14.52 3.07
C GLY A 34 -3.30 -14.35 1.55
N PRO A 35 -3.61 -15.39 0.77
CA PRO A 35 -3.69 -15.26 -0.69
C PRO A 35 -4.73 -14.23 -1.14
N GLU A 36 -5.76 -13.99 -0.32
CA GLU A 36 -6.74 -12.92 -0.53
C GLU A 36 -6.09 -11.54 -0.48
N ASP A 37 -5.36 -11.22 0.58
CA ASP A 37 -4.66 -9.94 0.75
C ASP A 37 -3.64 -9.72 -0.37
N THR A 38 -2.86 -10.75 -0.69
CA THR A 38 -1.87 -10.69 -1.79
C THR A 38 -2.54 -10.38 -3.13
N THR A 39 -3.70 -10.99 -3.40
CA THR A 39 -4.45 -10.76 -4.65
C THR A 39 -5.04 -9.35 -4.69
N GLN A 40 -5.58 -8.87 -3.56
CA GLN A 40 -6.10 -7.50 -3.46
C GLN A 40 -4.99 -6.46 -3.67
N ASP A 41 -3.82 -6.66 -3.07
CA ASP A 41 -2.65 -5.79 -3.24
C ASP A 41 -2.21 -5.72 -4.70
N ASP A 42 -2.17 -6.86 -5.39
CA ASP A 42 -1.75 -6.91 -6.79
C ASP A 42 -2.78 -6.27 -7.73
N ASP A 43 -4.08 -6.46 -7.49
CA ASP A 43 -5.14 -5.77 -8.24
C ASP A 43 -5.08 -4.24 -8.03
N MET A 44 -4.84 -3.81 -6.79
CA MET A 44 -4.65 -2.40 -6.44
C MET A 44 -3.45 -1.80 -7.18
N LYS A 45 -2.29 -2.48 -7.17
CA LYS A 45 -1.09 -2.03 -7.90
C LYS A 45 -1.37 -1.90 -9.40
N GLN A 46 -2.03 -2.88 -10.00
CA GLN A 46 -2.37 -2.83 -11.44
C GLN A 46 -3.32 -1.68 -11.76
N SER A 47 -4.29 -1.42 -10.88
CA SER A 47 -5.24 -0.32 -11.03
C SER A 47 -4.55 1.05 -10.93
N ILE A 48 -3.63 1.23 -9.98
CA ILE A 48 -2.80 2.44 -9.89
C ILE A 48 -2.01 2.67 -11.18
N VAL A 49 -1.39 1.61 -11.73
CA VAL A 49 -0.69 1.72 -13.01
C VAL A 49 -1.65 2.19 -14.11
N LYS A 50 -2.82 1.56 -14.26
CA LYS A 50 -3.81 1.98 -15.28
C LYS A 50 -4.18 3.46 -15.15
N TRP A 51 -4.51 3.95 -13.94
CA TRP A 51 -4.86 5.35 -13.72
C TRP A 51 -3.71 6.32 -13.99
N LEU A 52 -2.47 5.94 -13.65
CA LEU A 52 -1.29 6.74 -13.99
C LEU A 52 -1.11 6.89 -15.51
N PHE A 53 -1.47 5.87 -16.29
CA PHE A 53 -1.42 5.92 -17.75
C PHE A 53 -2.55 6.74 -18.39
N GLU A 54 -3.64 7.04 -17.66
CA GLU A 54 -4.69 7.98 -18.10
C GLU A 54 -4.28 9.45 -17.93
N LEU A 55 -3.27 9.73 -17.09
CA LEU A 55 -2.71 11.07 -16.94
C LEU A 55 -1.87 11.47 -18.13
N ASN A 56 -1.64 12.78 -18.28
CA ASN A 56 -0.68 13.23 -19.29
C ASN A 56 0.75 12.78 -18.92
N ALA A 57 1.62 12.66 -19.94
CA ALA A 57 2.96 12.11 -19.76
C ALA A 57 3.79 12.85 -18.69
N LYS A 58 3.64 14.17 -18.56
CA LYS A 58 4.36 14.98 -17.56
C LYS A 58 3.84 14.72 -16.14
N GLN A 59 2.53 14.65 -15.95
CA GLN A 59 1.91 14.33 -14.67
C GLN A 59 2.30 12.92 -14.21
N ARG A 60 2.18 11.94 -15.10
CA ARG A 60 2.60 10.56 -14.84
C ARG A 60 4.06 10.49 -14.41
N GLU A 61 4.96 11.11 -15.17
CA GLU A 61 6.40 11.09 -14.90
C GLU A 61 6.73 11.72 -13.54
N VAL A 62 6.13 12.88 -13.24
CA VAL A 62 6.33 13.56 -11.96
C VAL A 62 5.81 12.72 -10.80
N LEU A 63 4.63 12.12 -10.91
CA LEU A 63 4.06 11.28 -9.85
C LEU A 63 4.84 9.97 -9.68
N ALA A 64 5.28 9.35 -10.77
CA ALA A 64 6.03 8.11 -10.72
C ALA A 64 7.36 8.30 -9.97
N ARG A 65 8.14 9.33 -10.31
CA ARG A 65 9.41 9.63 -9.59
C ARG A 65 9.18 10.11 -8.16
N ARG A 66 8.14 10.90 -7.91
CA ARG A 66 7.77 11.38 -6.57
C ARG A 66 7.57 10.24 -5.57
N PHE A 67 6.80 9.25 -5.98
CA PHE A 67 6.28 8.21 -5.10
C PHE A 67 6.99 6.87 -5.28
N GLY A 68 8.02 6.80 -6.11
CA GLY A 68 8.75 5.56 -6.37
C GLY A 68 7.92 4.51 -7.10
N LEU A 69 7.08 4.95 -8.05
CA LEU A 69 6.23 4.06 -8.84
C LEU A 69 6.90 3.77 -10.19
N LEU A 70 6.45 2.71 -10.88
CA LEU A 70 6.96 2.31 -12.20
C LEU A 70 8.48 2.01 -12.22
N GLY A 71 9.04 1.55 -11.09
CA GLY A 71 10.45 1.19 -10.97
C GLY A 71 11.40 2.35 -10.61
N TYR A 72 10.86 3.53 -10.29
CA TYR A 72 11.65 4.62 -9.73
C TYR A 72 11.82 4.49 -8.21
N GLU A 73 12.88 5.10 -7.69
CA GLU A 73 13.00 5.40 -6.26
C GLU A 73 12.23 6.69 -5.93
N ALA A 74 11.71 6.79 -4.70
CA ALA A 74 10.99 7.98 -4.25
C ALA A 74 11.92 9.19 -4.17
N ALA A 75 11.59 10.27 -4.89
CA ALA A 75 12.44 11.46 -5.03
C ALA A 75 11.78 12.77 -4.57
N THR A 76 12.60 13.72 -4.10
CA THR A 76 12.13 15.01 -3.59
C THR A 76 11.66 15.98 -4.69
N LEU A 77 11.04 17.11 -4.34
CA LEU A 77 10.59 18.09 -5.34
C LEU A 77 11.73 18.68 -6.14
N GLU A 78 12.88 18.79 -5.50
CA GLU A 78 14.09 19.33 -6.07
C GLU A 78 14.77 18.31 -6.99
N ASP A 79 14.89 17.04 -6.56
CA ASP A 79 15.52 15.99 -7.36
C ASP A 79 14.75 15.73 -8.66
N VAL A 80 13.43 15.57 -8.56
CA VAL A 80 12.56 15.40 -9.74
C VAL A 80 12.68 16.60 -10.68
N GLY A 81 12.72 17.82 -10.14
CA GLY A 81 12.88 19.05 -10.93
C GLY A 81 14.22 19.10 -11.67
N ARG A 82 15.31 18.72 -10.99
CA ARG A 82 16.66 18.65 -11.58
C ARG A 82 16.72 17.66 -12.73
N GLU A 83 16.08 16.50 -12.60
CA GLU A 83 16.12 15.44 -13.62
C GLU A 83 15.31 15.75 -14.87
N ILE A 84 14.15 16.41 -14.73
CA ILE A 84 13.25 16.72 -15.85
C ILE A 84 13.38 18.15 -16.37
N GLY A 85 14.33 18.94 -15.84
CA GLY A 85 14.60 20.31 -16.25
C GLY A 85 13.51 21.31 -15.87
N LEU A 86 12.87 21.12 -14.70
CA LEU A 86 11.82 21.99 -14.18
C LEU A 86 12.18 22.58 -12.82
N THR A 87 11.62 23.75 -12.52
CA THR A 87 11.76 24.32 -11.17
C THR A 87 10.98 23.50 -10.15
N ARG A 88 11.46 23.48 -8.91
CA ARG A 88 10.79 22.82 -7.78
C ARG A 88 9.29 23.15 -7.71
N GLU A 89 8.94 24.44 -7.84
CA GLU A 89 7.53 24.87 -7.79
C GLU A 89 6.74 24.37 -9.00
N ARG A 90 7.35 24.32 -10.19
CA ARG A 90 6.68 23.78 -11.36
C ARG A 90 6.37 22.29 -11.20
N VAL A 91 7.27 21.52 -10.59
CA VAL A 91 7.00 20.11 -10.27
C VAL A 91 5.89 19.99 -9.23
N ARG A 92 5.86 20.88 -8.22
CA ARG A 92 4.77 20.92 -7.22
C ARG A 92 3.41 21.17 -7.88
N GLN A 93 3.33 22.13 -8.81
CA GLN A 93 2.11 22.42 -9.56
C GLN A 93 1.63 21.19 -10.36
N ILE A 94 2.53 20.57 -11.13
CA ILE A 94 2.20 19.37 -11.93
C ILE A 94 1.73 18.22 -11.04
N GLN A 95 2.36 18.02 -9.87
CA GLN A 95 1.95 17.01 -8.90
C GLN A 95 0.51 17.26 -8.43
N VAL A 96 0.20 18.48 -7.97
CA VAL A 96 -1.14 18.81 -7.46
C VAL A 96 -2.19 18.65 -8.55
N GLU A 97 -1.89 19.07 -9.78
CA GLU A 97 -2.77 18.91 -10.93
C GLU A 97 -3.00 17.42 -11.26
N GLY A 98 -1.94 16.61 -11.27
CA GLY A 98 -2.02 15.17 -11.50
C GLY A 98 -2.84 14.45 -10.43
N LEU A 99 -2.63 14.78 -9.14
CA LEU A 99 -3.42 14.20 -8.04
C LEU A 99 -4.90 14.60 -8.11
N ARG A 100 -5.19 15.84 -8.50
CA ARG A 100 -6.56 16.28 -8.74
C ARG A 100 -7.21 15.48 -9.86
N ARG A 101 -6.50 15.26 -10.96
CA ARG A 101 -6.99 14.48 -12.09
C ARG A 101 -7.22 13.02 -11.73
N LEU A 102 -6.32 12.40 -10.96
CA LEU A 102 -6.52 11.04 -10.44
C LEU A 102 -7.80 10.94 -9.61
N ARG A 103 -8.07 11.93 -8.74
CA ARG A 103 -9.30 11.97 -7.95
C ARG A 103 -10.55 12.00 -8.83
N GLU A 104 -10.54 12.75 -9.93
CA GLU A 104 -11.65 12.79 -10.89
C GLU A 104 -11.86 11.43 -11.57
N ILE A 105 -10.77 10.76 -11.97
CA ILE A 105 -10.81 9.42 -12.59
C ILE A 105 -11.45 8.41 -11.63
N LEU A 106 -11.01 8.39 -10.37
CA LEU A 106 -11.55 7.50 -9.33
C LEU A 106 -13.05 7.71 -9.12
N GLN A 107 -13.48 8.98 -9.02
CA GLN A 107 -14.89 9.33 -8.89
C GLN A 107 -15.72 8.86 -10.09
N MET A 108 -15.20 9.00 -11.32
CA MET A 108 -15.88 8.55 -12.53
C MET A 108 -16.03 7.03 -12.59
N GLN A 109 -15.06 6.28 -12.05
CA GLN A 109 -15.09 4.82 -11.99
C GLN A 109 -15.91 4.28 -10.80
N GLY A 110 -16.55 5.16 -10.02
CA GLY A 110 -17.34 4.77 -8.84
C GLY A 110 -16.49 4.29 -7.67
N LEU A 111 -15.17 4.47 -7.73
CA LEU A 111 -14.25 4.12 -6.66
C LEU A 111 -14.16 5.30 -5.69
N SER A 112 -14.81 5.17 -4.54
CA SER A 112 -14.58 6.08 -3.43
C SER A 112 -13.38 5.61 -2.61
N ILE A 113 -12.68 6.55 -1.99
CA ILE A 113 -11.66 6.23 -0.98
C ILE A 113 -12.26 5.33 0.11
N GLU A 114 -13.52 5.56 0.49
CA GLU A 114 -14.25 4.73 1.45
C GLU A 114 -14.46 3.29 0.98
N ALA A 115 -14.58 3.04 -0.33
CA ALA A 115 -14.72 1.70 -0.88
C ALA A 115 -13.38 0.95 -0.92
N LEU A 116 -12.27 1.67 -1.06
CA LEU A 116 -10.92 1.10 -1.15
C LEU A 116 -10.24 0.86 0.20
N PHE A 117 -10.63 1.60 1.24
CA PHE A 117 -10.02 1.53 2.57
C PHE A 117 -11.02 1.08 3.65
N ARG A 118 -11.98 0.22 3.29
CA ARG A 118 -12.82 -0.44 4.29
C ARG A 118 -11.98 -1.44 5.08
N GLU A 119 -11.67 -1.09 6.32
CA GLU A 119 -11.48 -2.06 7.41
C GLU A 119 -12.83 -2.59 7.88
#